data_AF-A0A933AM14-F1
#
_entry.id   AF-A0A933AM14-F1
#
_cell.length_a   1.000
_cell.length_b   1.000
_cell.length_c   1.000
_cell.angle_alpha   90.00
_cell.angle_beta   90.00
_cell.angle_gamma   90.00
#
_symmetry.space_group_name_H-M   'P 1'
#
loop_
_entity.id
_entity.type
_entity.pdbx_description
1 polymer ?
#
loop_
_entity_poly.entity_id
_entity_poly.type
_entity_poly.pdbx_seq_one_letter_code
_entity_poly.pdbx_strand_id
1 'polypeptide(L)'
;MGDQVALLRQRAALGRLARSDLPVALFLLLAAIGFLWEVLFGGKVLLPAENLFIVPPFQDLAAKAGVSIPHNALISDAVLQNLGWKSFARDTFLSGSIPLWNPHLFSGVPFLAAGQYAVLYPPGMLFYLLPL
;
A
#
# COMPACT_ATOMS: atom_id res chain seq x y z
N MET A 1 -2.33 -43.82 -15.56
CA MET A 1 -1.48 -42.90 -16.38
C MET A 1 -2.28 -41.83 -17.14
N GLY A 2 -3.60 -42.01 -17.37
CA GLY A 2 -4.46 -41.01 -18.07
C GLY A 2 -4.82 -39.75 -17.24
N ASP A 3 -5.02 -39.89 -15.92
CA ASP A 3 -5.43 -38.77 -15.06
C ASP A 3 -4.37 -37.65 -14.95
N GLN A 4 -3.08 -38.01 -14.97
CA GLN A 4 -2.01 -37.01 -14.89
C GLN A 4 -1.91 -36.16 -16.15
N VAL A 5 -2.28 -36.70 -17.32
CA VAL A 5 -2.28 -35.95 -18.59
C VAL A 5 -3.46 -34.97 -18.65
N ALA A 6 -4.61 -35.35 -18.09
CA ALA A 6 -5.77 -34.45 -17.97
C ALA A 6 -5.48 -33.27 -17.03
N LEU A 7 -4.86 -33.55 -15.88
CA LEU A 7 -4.48 -32.54 -14.88
C LEU A 7 -3.43 -31.55 -15.41
N LEU A 8 -2.48 -32.01 -16.23
CA LEU A 8 -1.49 -31.16 -16.89
C LEU A 8 -2.10 -30.25 -17.97
N ARG A 9 -3.10 -30.73 -18.72
CA ARG A 9 -3.84 -29.90 -19.69
C ARG A 9 -4.72 -28.85 -19.00
N GLN A 10 -5.35 -29.22 -17.88
CA GLN A 10 -6.14 -28.28 -17.07
C GLN A 10 -5.26 -27.19 -16.45
N ARG A 11 -4.04 -27.53 -16.01
CA ARG A 11 -3.02 -26.57 -15.55
C ARG A 11 -2.49 -25.66 -16.67
N ALA A 12 -2.38 -26.16 -17.90
CA ALA A 12 -1.97 -25.35 -19.05
C ALA A 12 -3.07 -24.40 -19.55
N ALA A 13 -4.36 -24.77 -19.38
CA ALA A 13 -5.51 -23.93 -19.71
C ALA A 13 -5.68 -22.74 -18.75
N LEU A 14 -5.30 -22.90 -17.48
CA LEU A 14 -5.29 -21.81 -16.48
C LEU A 14 -4.27 -20.70 -16.78
N GLY A 15 -3.42 -20.86 -17.80
CA GLY A 15 -2.31 -19.94 -18.10
C GLY A 15 -2.50 -19.02 -19.31
N ARG A 16 -3.63 -19.06 -20.04
CA ARG A 16 -3.86 -18.19 -21.20
C ARG A 16 -5.27 -17.61 -21.19
N LEU A 17 -5.37 -16.29 -21.13
CA LEU A 17 -6.60 -15.57 -21.43
C LEU A 17 -7.03 -15.92 -22.86
N ALA A 18 -8.22 -16.49 -23.03
CA ALA A 18 -8.79 -16.69 -24.35
C ALA A 18 -9.21 -15.34 -24.94
N ARG A 19 -9.31 -15.24 -26.28
CA ARG A 19 -9.77 -13.98 -26.92
C ARG A 19 -11.18 -13.57 -26.46
N SER A 20 -12.01 -14.55 -26.08
CA SER A 20 -13.33 -14.35 -25.47
C SER A 20 -13.28 -13.67 -24.10
N ASP A 21 -12.15 -13.75 -23.40
CA ASP A 21 -12.00 -13.23 -22.04
C ASP A 21 -11.53 -11.77 -22.04
N LEU A 22 -11.03 -11.28 -23.19
CA LEU A 22 -10.54 -9.91 -23.34
C LEU A 22 -11.59 -8.84 -22.99
N PRO A 23 -12.87 -8.94 -23.42
CA PRO A 23 -13.89 -7.96 -23.05
C PRO A 23 -14.14 -7.93 -21.54
N VAL A 24 -14.13 -9.10 -20.88
CA VAL A 24 -14.31 -9.21 -19.43
C VAL A 24 -13.10 -8.63 -18.70
N ALA A 25 -11.89 -8.97 -19.14
CA ALA A 25 -10.67 -8.42 -18.57
C ALA A 25 -10.60 -6.89 -18.73
N LEU A 26 -10.98 -6.37 -19.90
CA LEU A 26 -11.06 -4.94 -20.15
C LEU A 26 -12.10 -4.27 -19.25
N PHE A 27 -13.29 -4.86 -19.11
CA PHE A 27 -14.32 -4.34 -18.23
C PHE A 27 -13.83 -4.26 -16.77
N LEU A 28 -13.23 -5.34 -16.26
CA LEU A 28 -12.69 -5.37 -14.89
C LEU A 28 -11.56 -4.35 -14.70
N LEU A 29 -10.69 -4.20 -15.70
CA LEU A 29 -9.63 -3.20 -15.67
C LEU A 29 -10.20 -1.78 -15.63
N LEU A 30 -11.16 -1.46 -16.50
CA LEU A 30 -11.82 -0.16 -16.52
C LEU A 30 -12.59 0.12 -15.23
N ALA A 31 -13.25 -0.90 -14.66
CA ALA A 31 -13.92 -0.77 -13.37
C ALA A 31 -12.92 -0.50 -12.24
N ALA A 32 -11.78 -1.19 -12.22
CA ALA A 32 -10.72 -0.95 -11.24
C ALA A 32 -10.10 0.44 -11.39
N ILE A 33 -9.84 0.90 -12.62
CA ILE A 33 -9.34 2.25 -12.90
C ILE A 33 -10.37 3.30 -12.48
N GLY A 34 -11.65 3.08 -12.78
CA GLY A 34 -12.73 3.98 -12.37
C GLY A 34 -12.85 4.07 -10.84
N PHE A 35 -12.79 2.94 -10.15
CA PHE A 35 -12.80 2.88 -8.69
C PHE A 35 -11.60 3.59 -8.05
N LEU A 36 -10.41 3.41 -8.64
CA LEU A 36 -9.16 4.00 -8.14
C LEU A 36 -8.83 5.36 -8.79
N TRP A 37 -9.74 5.98 -9.53
CA TRP A 37 -9.45 7.18 -10.33
C TRP A 37 -8.84 8.32 -9.50
N GLU A 38 -9.40 8.60 -8.32
CA GLU A 38 -8.89 9.66 -7.45
C GLU A 38 -7.48 9.36 -6.91
N VAL A 39 -7.13 8.09 -6.78
CA VAL A 39 -5.81 7.65 -6.32
C VAL A 39 -4.81 7.65 -7.48
N LEU A 40 -5.23 7.18 -8.65
CA LEU A 40 -4.40 7.09 -9.85
C LEU A 40 -4.09 8.47 -10.45
N PHE A 41 -5.07 9.37 -10.45
CA PHE A 41 -4.99 10.64 -11.17
C PHE A 41 -5.36 11.87 -10.33
N GLY A 42 -6.02 11.68 -9.18
CA GLY A 42 -6.51 12.79 -8.34
C GLY A 42 -5.54 13.25 -7.26
N GLY A 43 -4.33 12.66 -7.17
CA GLY A 43 -3.34 13.01 -6.15
C GLY A 43 -3.77 12.66 -4.71
N LYS A 44 -4.76 11.78 -4.55
CA LYS A 44 -5.17 11.26 -3.24
C LYS A 44 -4.47 9.93 -2.97
N VAL A 45 -4.36 9.56 -1.70
CA VAL A 45 -3.86 8.25 -1.28
C VAL A 45 -4.97 7.48 -0.59
N LEU A 46 -5.09 6.20 -0.93
CA LEU A 46 -6.00 5.29 -0.24
C LEU A 46 -5.40 4.96 1.14
N LEU A 47 -5.81 5.73 2.14
CA LEU A 47 -5.30 5.63 3.50
C LEU A 47 -6.47 5.56 4.50
N PRO A 48 -6.43 4.66 5.50
CA PRO A 48 -7.45 4.61 6.55
C PRO A 48 -7.22 5.76 7.56
N ALA A 49 -7.33 7.00 7.09
CA ALA A 49 -7.03 8.20 7.87
C ALA A 49 -7.93 8.35 9.12
N GLU A 50 -9.11 7.76 9.09
CA GLU A 50 -10.01 7.70 10.25
C GLU A 50 -9.39 6.98 11.46
N ASN A 51 -8.45 6.04 11.24
CA ASN A 51 -7.77 5.32 12.31
C ASN A 51 -6.81 6.24 13.10
N LEU A 52 -6.57 7.48 12.68
CA LEU A 52 -5.89 8.47 13.51
C LEU A 52 -6.76 8.93 14.69
N PHE A 53 -8.08 8.98 14.52
CA PHE A 53 -9.00 9.58 15.49
C PHE A 53 -9.35 8.66 16.67
N ILE A 54 -8.78 7.45 16.74
CA ILE A 54 -8.95 6.55 17.89
C ILE A 54 -7.84 6.65 18.92
N VAL A 55 -6.81 7.46 18.65
CA VAL A 55 -5.65 7.65 19.54
C VAL A 55 -5.32 9.14 19.71
N PRO A 56 -4.78 9.55 20.87
CA PRO A 56 -4.23 10.90 21.05
C PRO A 56 -3.07 11.18 20.08
N PRO A 57 -2.85 12.45 19.66
CA PRO A 57 -3.62 13.64 20.04
C PRO A 57 -4.88 13.87 19.19
N PHE A 58 -5.11 13.06 18.15
CA PHE A 58 -6.18 13.31 17.18
C PHE A 58 -7.56 12.89 17.68
N GLN A 59 -7.64 12.08 18.73
CA GLN A 59 -8.90 11.61 19.31
C GLN A 59 -9.88 12.74 19.67
N ASP A 60 -9.39 13.88 20.16
CA ASP A 60 -10.24 15.03 20.51
C ASP A 60 -10.89 15.70 19.27
N LEU A 61 -10.36 15.41 18.08
CA LEU A 61 -10.87 15.90 16.80
C LEU A 61 -11.84 14.92 16.13
N ALA A 62 -12.03 13.72 16.67
CA ALA A 62 -12.88 12.67 16.09
C ALA A 62 -14.29 13.18 15.75
N ALA A 63 -14.94 13.85 16.72
CA ALA A 63 -16.28 14.41 16.55
C ALA A 63 -16.34 15.47 15.45
N LYS A 64 -15.30 16.31 15.31
CA LYS A 64 -15.21 17.32 14.26
C LYS A 64 -15.01 16.70 12.87
N ALA A 65 -14.27 15.58 12.81
CA ALA A 65 -14.05 14.82 11.60
C ALA A 65 -15.22 13.90 11.23
N GLY A 66 -16.28 13.84 12.06
CA GLY A 66 -17.41 12.94 11.85
C GLY A 66 -17.08 11.46 12.07
N VAL A 67 -15.98 11.16 12.77
CA VAL A 67 -15.50 9.80 13.04
C VAL A 67 -15.95 9.39 14.44
N SER A 68 -16.62 8.24 14.54
CA SER A 68 -17.03 7.64 15.82
C SER A 68 -16.27 6.33 16.06
N ILE A 69 -16.44 5.37 15.16
CA ILE A 69 -15.72 4.11 15.13
C ILE A 69 -15.15 3.94 13.71
N PRO A 70 -13.86 3.62 13.55
CA PRO A 70 -13.32 3.37 12.24
C PRO A 70 -13.93 2.13 11.61
N HIS A 71 -14.10 2.16 10.28
CA HIS A 71 -14.66 1.07 9.50
C HIS A 71 -13.75 -0.16 9.53
N ASN A 72 -12.44 0.04 9.55
CA ASN A 72 -11.48 -1.05 9.63
C ASN A 72 -10.23 -0.68 10.44
N ALA A 73 -10.29 -0.94 11.74
CA ALA A 73 -9.14 -0.74 12.63
C ALA A 73 -7.97 -1.71 12.37
N LEU A 74 -8.18 -2.83 11.66
CA LEU A 74 -7.13 -3.83 11.41
C LEU A 74 -6.03 -3.34 10.46
N ILE A 75 -6.30 -2.27 9.71
CA ILE A 75 -5.36 -1.65 8.76
C ILE A 75 -4.75 -0.35 9.30
N SER A 76 -4.75 -0.15 10.63
CA SER A 76 -4.24 1.08 11.26
C SER A 76 -2.75 1.29 11.08
N ASP A 77 -1.98 0.22 10.91
CA ASP A 77 -0.53 0.29 10.66
C ASP A 77 -0.20 1.09 9.39
N ALA A 78 -1.10 1.11 8.39
CA ALA A 78 -0.93 1.90 7.17
C ALA A 78 -0.74 3.40 7.48
N VAL A 79 -1.56 3.97 8.37
CA VAL A 79 -1.51 5.40 8.73
C VAL A 79 -0.63 5.68 9.94
N LEU A 80 -0.60 4.79 10.93
CA LEU A 80 0.12 5.02 12.18
C LEU A 80 1.63 4.75 12.05
N GLN A 81 2.04 3.93 11.07
CA GLN A 81 3.44 3.48 10.95
C GLN A 81 3.97 3.62 9.53
N ASN A 82 3.34 2.95 8.56
CA ASN A 82 3.86 2.82 7.21
C ASN A 82 3.99 4.17 6.50
N LEU A 83 2.98 5.03 6.58
CA LEU A 83 3.04 6.37 5.98
C LEU A 83 4.27 7.15 6.47
N GLY A 84 4.47 7.22 7.79
CA GLY A 84 5.61 7.93 8.37
C GLY A 84 6.96 7.36 7.94
N TRP A 85 7.08 6.03 7.89
CA TRP A 85 8.31 5.38 7.41
C TRP A 85 8.57 5.63 5.92
N LYS A 86 7.53 5.57 5.08
CA LYS A 86 7.68 5.84 3.63
C LYS A 86 8.02 7.31 3.36
N SER A 87 7.40 8.25 4.07
CA SER A 87 7.73 9.67 3.97
C SER A 87 9.18 9.93 4.39
N PHE A 88 9.61 9.43 5.56
CA PHE A 88 10.99 9.61 6.01
C PHE A 88 12.03 9.00 5.04
N ALA A 89 11.77 7.80 4.54
CA ALA A 89 12.65 7.16 3.55
C ALA A 89 12.73 7.98 2.26
N ARG A 90 11.56 8.39 1.72
CA ARG A 90 11.47 9.21 0.50
C ARG A 90 12.22 10.52 0.67
N ASP A 91 11.98 11.26 1.74
CA ASP A 91 12.60 12.56 1.98
C ASP A 91 14.12 12.45 2.12
N THR A 92 14.61 11.40 2.81
CA THR A 92 16.04 11.13 2.95
C THR A 92 16.69 10.77 1.60
N PHE A 93 16.03 9.94 0.78
CA PHE A 93 16.53 9.63 -0.56
C PHE A 93 16.54 10.86 -1.47
N LEU A 94 15.49 11.69 -1.43
CA LEU A 94 15.42 12.93 -2.21
C LEU A 94 16.44 13.97 -1.76
N SER A 95 16.90 13.93 -0.50
CA SER A 95 18.01 14.74 -0.02
C SER A 95 19.39 14.18 -0.37
N GLY A 96 19.47 13.11 -1.18
CA GLY A 96 20.72 12.47 -1.60
C GLY A 96 21.39 11.61 -0.53
N SER A 97 20.64 11.22 0.51
CA SER A 97 21.13 10.42 1.63
C SER A 97 20.48 9.03 1.67
N ILE A 98 21.11 8.09 2.37
CA ILE A 98 20.55 6.76 2.61
C ILE A 98 20.00 6.73 4.04
N PRO A 99 18.74 6.31 4.28
CA PRO A 99 18.13 6.33 5.60
C PRO A 99 18.63 5.17 6.47
N LEU A 100 19.87 5.28 6.95
CA LEU A 100 20.50 4.25 7.79
C LEU A 100 19.94 4.26 9.23
N TRP A 101 19.60 5.43 9.75
CA TRP A 101 19.20 5.66 11.14
C TRP A 101 17.99 6.60 11.18
N ASN A 102 16.99 6.26 11.98
CA ASN A 102 15.84 7.13 12.21
C ASN A 102 16.01 7.87 13.55
N PRO A 103 16.21 9.20 13.52
CA PRO A 103 16.42 9.99 14.73
C PRO A 103 15.11 10.35 15.46
N HIS A 104 13.95 10.09 14.87
CA HIS A 104 12.65 10.51 15.40
C HIS A 104 12.06 9.54 16.44
N LEU A 105 12.74 8.43 16.72
CA LEU A 105 12.30 7.41 17.67
C LEU A 105 13.31 7.27 18.81
N PHE A 106 12.95 7.70 20.03
CA PHE A 106 13.83 7.67 21.21
C PHE A 106 15.19 8.36 20.96
N SER A 107 16.32 7.71 21.29
CA SER A 107 17.67 8.16 20.92
C SER A 107 18.08 7.76 19.50
N GLY A 108 17.11 7.29 18.72
CA GLY A 108 17.21 6.77 17.37
C GLY A 108 17.30 5.24 17.30
N VAL A 109 16.97 4.72 16.11
CA VAL A 109 16.95 3.29 15.81
C VAL A 109 17.49 2.98 14.41
N PRO A 110 18.03 1.77 14.16
CA PRO A 110 18.38 1.33 12.82
C PRO A 110 17.15 1.39 11.90
N PHE A 111 17.29 2.01 10.72
CA PHE A 111 16.17 2.18 9.79
C PHE A 111 16.31 1.30 8.54
N LEU A 112 17.41 1.41 7.80
CA LEU A 112 17.61 0.62 6.58
C LEU A 112 17.54 -0.90 6.82
N ALA A 113 18.08 -1.35 7.96
CA ALA A 113 18.14 -2.76 8.33
C ALA A 113 16.83 -3.31 8.92
N ALA A 114 15.87 -2.44 9.26
CA ALA A 114 14.63 -2.87 9.89
C ALA A 114 13.66 -3.43 8.84
N GLY A 115 13.42 -4.74 8.89
CA GLY A 115 12.55 -5.43 7.94
C GLY A 115 11.13 -4.88 7.84
N GLN A 116 10.57 -4.38 8.96
CA GLN A 116 9.21 -3.82 9.00
C GLN A 116 9.07 -2.54 8.17
N TYR A 117 10.13 -1.75 8.01
CA TYR A 117 10.08 -0.50 7.23
C TYR A 117 10.12 -0.79 5.72
N ALA A 118 10.53 -2.01 5.35
CA ALA A 118 10.57 -2.51 3.98
C ALA A 118 11.28 -1.52 3.02
N VAL A 119 12.38 -0.90 3.49
CA VAL A 119 13.10 0.12 2.72
C VAL A 119 13.70 -0.49 1.45
N LEU A 120 14.30 -1.67 1.60
CA LEU A 120 14.94 -2.44 0.53
C LEU A 120 13.99 -3.42 -0.20
N TYR A 121 12.68 -3.34 0.03
CA TYR A 121 11.71 -4.18 -0.66
C TYR A 121 11.48 -3.65 -2.09
N PRO A 122 11.83 -4.41 -3.16
CA PRO A 122 11.87 -3.85 -4.52
C PRO A 122 10.54 -3.23 -5.00
N PRO A 123 9.36 -3.85 -4.80
CA PRO A 123 8.09 -3.22 -5.17
C PRO A 123 7.82 -1.90 -4.42
N GLY A 124 8.40 -1.74 -3.23
CA GLY A 124 8.27 -0.53 -2.42
C GLY A 124 9.00 0.68 -3.00
N MET A 125 9.88 0.52 -4.00
CA MET A 125 10.58 1.63 -4.65
C MET A 125 9.63 2.64 -5.29
N LEU A 126 8.42 2.21 -5.69
CA LEU A 126 7.41 3.10 -6.24
C LEU A 126 7.04 4.25 -5.30
N PHE A 127 7.05 4.01 -3.98
CA PHE A 127 6.76 5.03 -2.97
C PHE A 127 7.84 6.13 -2.89
N TYR A 128 9.04 5.89 -3.42
CA TYR A 128 10.12 6.89 -3.43
C TYR A 128 10.16 7.69 -4.73
N LEU A 129 9.57 7.15 -5.80
CA LEU A 129 9.53 7.77 -7.13
C LEU A 129 8.24 8.56 -7.37
N LEU A 130 7.12 8.06 -6.85
CA LEU A 130 5.82 8.70 -6.98
C LEU A 130 5.58 9.73 -5.86
N PRO A 131 4.65 10.67 -6.05
CA PRO A 131 4.10 11.45 -4.96
C PRO A 131 3.48 10.54 -3.88
N LEU A 132 3.76 10.85 -2.61
CA LEU A 132 3.10 10.29 -1.44
C LEU A 132 2.03 11.25 -0.94
#